data_AF-A0A482ZG92-F1
#
_entry.id   AF-A0A482ZG92-F1
#
_cell.length_a   1.000
_cell.length_b   1.000
_cell.length_c   1.000
_cell.angle_alpha   90.00
_cell.angle_beta   90.00
_cell.angle_gamma   90.00
#
_symmetry.space_group_name_H-M   'P 1'
#
loop_
_entity.id
_entity.type
_entity.pdbx_description
1 polymer ?
#
loop_
_entity_poly.entity_id
_entity_poly.type
_entity_poly.pdbx_seq_one_letter_code
_entity_poly.pdbx_strand_id
1 'polypeptide(L)'
;MNLITDNQQIIASRVDEKLKQDGISVRACADGFNHHFKDAIKGNKTKLINKDSIQRIRNSRFKLPNQHVSELCDYLNVSVEIDANTSLESLLLKKVIEQQPDLKNSISHVLQKLLIQGA
;
A
#
# COMPACT_ATOMS: atom_id res chain seq x y z
N MET A 1 5.53 0.58 17.57
CA MET A 1 5.57 0.06 16.19
C MET A 1 4.70 0.95 15.34
N ASN A 2 5.17 1.38 14.16
CA ASN A 2 4.49 2.35 13.33
C ASN A 2 4.05 1.63 12.05
N LEU A 3 2.77 1.26 11.98
CA LEU A 3 2.19 0.40 10.93
C LEU A 3 2.51 0.86 9.49
N ILE A 4 2.70 2.16 9.28
CA ILE A 4 3.06 2.73 7.97
C ILE A 4 4.48 2.31 7.55
N THR A 5 5.41 2.31 8.51
CA THR A 5 6.80 1.88 8.29
C THR A 5 6.85 0.38 8.01
N ASP A 6 6.01 -0.40 8.70
CA ASP A 6 5.92 -1.85 8.50
C ASP A 6 5.40 -2.18 7.08
N ASN A 7 4.38 -1.47 6.60
CA ASN A 7 3.85 -1.66 5.23
C ASN A 7 4.86 -1.27 4.14
N GLN A 8 5.61 -0.18 4.32
CA GLN A 8 6.67 0.20 3.38
C GLN A 8 7.76 -0.87 3.28
N GLN A 9 8.14 -1.45 4.43
CA GLN A 9 9.12 -2.52 4.53
C GLN A 9 8.65 -3.79 3.80
N ILE A 10 7.38 -4.17 4.00
CA ILE A 10 6.78 -5.34 3.34
C ILE A 10 6.80 -5.16 1.82
N ILE A 11 6.28 -4.04 1.31
CA ILE A 11 6.25 -3.76 -0.13
C ILE A 11 7.67 -3.79 -0.70
N ALA A 12 8.60 -3.09 -0.07
CA ALA A 12 9.99 -3.03 -0.51
C ALA A 12 10.62 -4.42 -0.62
N SER A 13 10.39 -5.27 0.38
CA SER A 13 10.93 -6.62 0.44
C SER A 13 10.34 -7.51 -0.66
N ARG A 14 9.02 -7.46 -0.86
CA ARG A 14 8.33 -8.25 -1.89
C ARG A 14 8.71 -7.83 -3.31
N VAL A 15 8.83 -6.53 -3.55
CA VAL A 15 9.32 -6.01 -4.84
C VAL A 15 10.76 -6.48 -5.08
N ASP A 16 11.63 -6.40 -4.07
CA ASP A 16 13.02 -6.86 -4.18
C ASP A 16 13.12 -8.36 -4.48
N GLU A 17 12.36 -9.18 -3.77
CA GLU A 17 12.25 -10.63 -3.99
C GLU A 17 11.78 -10.93 -5.41
N LYS A 18 10.74 -10.25 -5.88
CA LYS A 18 10.18 -10.49 -7.22
C LYS A 18 11.17 -10.15 -8.33
N LEU A 19 11.88 -9.02 -8.22
CA LEU A 19 12.92 -8.65 -9.17
C LEU A 19 14.07 -9.68 -9.21
N LYS A 20 14.45 -10.22 -8.06
CA LYS A 20 15.48 -11.28 -7.95
C LYS A 20 15.01 -12.60 -8.55
N GLN A 21 13.77 -13.01 -8.26
CA GLN A 21 13.16 -14.24 -8.80
C GLN A 21 13.06 -14.20 -10.32
N ASP A 22 12.64 -13.06 -10.88
CA ASP A 22 12.51 -12.88 -12.32
C ASP A 22 13.86 -12.59 -13.02
N GLY A 23 14.94 -12.40 -12.24
CA GLY A 23 16.29 -12.11 -12.76
C GLY A 23 16.39 -10.76 -13.49
N ILE A 24 15.47 -9.83 -13.25
CA ILE A 24 15.40 -8.57 -13.97
C ILE A 24 16.11 -7.43 -13.23
N SER A 25 16.84 -6.61 -13.97
CA SER A 25 17.45 -5.41 -13.43
C SER A 25 16.39 -4.32 -13.17
N VAL A 26 16.71 -3.39 -12.26
CA VAL A 26 15.85 -2.23 -11.96
C VAL A 26 15.56 -1.39 -13.20
N ARG A 27 16.54 -1.26 -14.11
CA ARG A 27 16.36 -0.54 -15.38
C ARG A 27 15.38 -1.29 -16.29
N ALA A 28 15.60 -2.60 -16.46
CA ALA A 28 14.71 -3.45 -17.26
C ALA A 28 13.28 -3.46 -16.71
N CYS A 29 13.11 -3.43 -15.38
CA CYS A 29 11.80 -3.31 -14.76
C CYS A 29 11.12 -1.96 -15.10
N ALA A 30 11.86 -0.84 -15.01
CA ALA A 30 11.32 0.47 -15.38
C ALA A 30 10.91 0.52 -16.86
N ASP A 31 11.76 0.00 -17.74
CA ASP A 31 11.50 -0.03 -19.18
C ASP A 31 10.29 -0.93 -19.50
N GLY A 32 10.21 -2.10 -18.86
CA GLY A 32 9.08 -3.03 -18.99
C GLY A 32 7.77 -2.44 -18.48
N PHE A 33 7.78 -1.77 -17.31
CA PHE A 33 6.63 -1.06 -16.78
C PHE A 33 6.14 0.03 -17.75
N ASN A 34 7.05 0.88 -18.23
CA ASN A 34 6.71 1.97 -19.14
C ASN A 34 6.19 1.45 -20.49
N HIS A 35 6.67 0.28 -20.93
CA HIS A 35 6.14 -0.40 -22.09
C HIS A 35 4.74 -0.96 -21.86
N HIS A 36 4.53 -1.63 -20.72
CA HIS A 36 3.24 -2.20 -20.33
C HIS A 36 2.14 -1.13 -20.20
N PHE A 37 2.46 0.02 -19.58
CA PHE A 37 1.53 1.12 -19.38
C PHE A 37 1.61 2.23 -20.44
N LYS A 38 2.22 1.97 -21.59
CA LYS A 38 2.51 3.00 -22.62
C LYS A 38 1.29 3.84 -22.99
N ASP A 39 0.13 3.22 -23.16
CA ASP A 39 -1.09 3.93 -23.55
C ASP A 39 -1.72 4.69 -22.39
N ALA A 40 -1.64 4.16 -21.17
CA ALA A 40 -2.07 4.86 -19.96
C ALA A 40 -1.20 6.10 -19.71
N ILE A 41 0.11 6.01 -19.98
CA ILE A 41 1.06 7.13 -19.89
C ILE A 41 0.73 8.20 -20.94
N LYS A 42 0.53 7.80 -22.19
CA LYS A 42 0.12 8.73 -23.26
C LYS A 42 -1.20 9.44 -22.95
N GLY A 43 -2.13 8.72 -22.32
CA GLY A 43 -3.41 9.25 -21.87
C GLY A 43 -3.36 10.04 -20.56
N ASN A 44 -2.17 10.30 -19.99
CA ASN A 44 -1.96 10.95 -18.70
C ASN A 44 -2.68 10.29 -17.50
N LYS A 45 -2.98 8.98 -17.60
CA LYS A 45 -3.64 8.21 -16.52
C LYS A 45 -2.64 7.69 -15.49
N THR A 46 -1.40 7.44 -15.92
CA THR A 46 -0.25 7.13 -15.05
C THR A 46 0.99 7.88 -15.53
N LYS A 47 2.04 7.95 -14.71
CA LYS A 47 3.30 8.60 -15.07
C LYS A 47 4.37 7.55 -15.34
N LEU A 48 5.36 7.95 -16.13
CA LEU A 48 6.57 7.18 -16.33
C LEU A 48 7.27 6.88 -14.99
N ILE A 49 7.71 5.65 -14.83
CA ILE A 49 8.62 5.26 -13.75
C ILE A 49 10.05 5.25 -14.29
N ASN A 50 11.00 5.63 -13.45
CA ASN A 50 12.42 5.52 -13.77
C ASN A 50 13.11 4.56 -12.78
N LYS A 51 14.36 4.21 -13.08
CA LYS A 51 15.15 3.32 -12.21
C LYS A 51 15.22 3.83 -10.77
N ASP A 52 15.30 5.14 -10.56
CA ASP A 52 15.50 5.75 -9.25
C ASP A 52 14.22 5.65 -8.40
N SER A 53 13.05 5.74 -9.03
CA SER A 53 11.76 5.49 -8.39
C SER A 53 11.65 4.04 -7.91
N ILE A 54 11.97 3.05 -8.76
CA ILE A 54 11.99 1.64 -8.35
C ILE A 54 13.01 1.42 -7.24
N GLN A 55 14.16 2.07 -7.32
CA GLN A 55 15.20 1.93 -6.30
C GLN A 55 14.81 2.57 -4.97
N ARG A 56 14.02 3.64 -4.98
CA ARG A 56 13.41 4.18 -3.75
C ARG A 56 12.40 3.20 -3.16
N ILE A 57 11.59 2.55 -4.00
CA ILE A 57 10.60 1.57 -3.56
C ILE A 57 11.28 0.37 -2.88
N ARG A 58 12.31 -0.21 -3.49
CA ARG A 58 13.10 -1.31 -2.90
C ARG A 58 13.77 -0.98 -1.57
N ASN A 59 13.99 0.30 -1.29
CA ASN A 59 14.64 0.76 -0.06
C ASN A 59 13.65 1.38 0.93
N SER A 60 12.35 1.15 0.77
CA SER A 60 11.29 1.73 1.62
C SER A 60 11.27 3.27 1.64
N ARG A 61 11.90 3.94 0.67
CA ARG A 61 12.04 5.41 0.59
C ARG A 61 10.92 6.06 -0.21
N PHE A 62 9.68 5.74 0.10
CA PHE A 62 8.49 6.28 -0.54
C PHE A 62 7.39 6.49 0.51
N LYS A 63 6.40 7.36 0.24
CA LYS A 63 5.26 7.57 1.13
C LYS A 63 4.06 6.77 0.64
N LEU A 64 3.20 6.35 1.56
CA LEU A 64 1.87 5.81 1.27
C LEU A 64 0.80 6.87 1.59
N PRO A 65 -0.32 6.92 0.83
CA PRO A 65 -0.58 6.18 -0.40
C PRO A 65 0.25 6.72 -1.57
N ASN A 66 0.62 5.84 -2.49
CA ASN A 66 1.28 6.24 -3.74
C ASN A 66 0.84 5.33 -4.88
N GLN A 67 0.09 5.92 -5.81
CA GLN A 67 -0.48 5.20 -6.95
C GLN A 67 0.60 4.48 -7.78
N HIS A 68 1.77 5.08 -7.99
CA HIS A 68 2.84 4.43 -8.75
C HIS A 68 3.40 3.18 -8.06
N VAL A 69 3.32 3.12 -6.73
CA VAL A 69 3.74 1.93 -5.97
C VAL A 69 2.71 0.83 -6.16
N SER A 70 1.41 1.16 -6.13
CA SER A 70 0.34 0.21 -6.42
C SER A 70 0.48 -0.36 -7.83
N GLU A 71 0.59 0.50 -8.84
CA GLU A 71 0.71 0.09 -10.24
C GLU A 71 1.97 -0.75 -10.48
N LEU A 72 3.08 -0.45 -9.79
CA LEU A 72 4.29 -1.26 -9.86
C LEU A 72 4.08 -2.64 -9.23
N CYS A 73 3.37 -2.72 -8.10
CA CYS A 73 3.03 -4.00 -7.48
C CYS A 73 2.10 -4.81 -8.39
N ASP A 74 1.11 -4.17 -9.01
CA ASP A 74 0.21 -4.80 -9.98
C ASP A 74 0.99 -5.35 -11.18
N TYR A 75 1.89 -4.56 -11.75
CA TYR A 75 2.75 -4.97 -12.86
C TYR A 75 3.66 -6.15 -12.51
N LEU A 76 4.26 -6.14 -11.32
CA LEU A 76 5.12 -7.21 -10.84
C LEU A 76 4.32 -8.41 -10.31
N ASN A 77 2.98 -8.35 -10.32
CA ASN A 77 2.09 -9.32 -9.70
C ASN A 77 2.48 -9.62 -8.24
N VAL A 78 2.86 -8.56 -7.52
CA VAL A 78 3.18 -8.62 -6.10
C VAL A 78 1.90 -8.36 -5.33
N SER A 79 1.28 -9.44 -4.84
CA SER A 79 0.18 -9.32 -3.90
C SER A 79 0.74 -8.85 -2.56
N VAL A 80 0.47 -7.59 -2.23
CA VAL A 80 0.67 -7.07 -0.90
C VAL A 80 -0.68 -7.16 -0.23
N GLU A 81 -0.85 -8.11 0.69
CA GLU A 81 -1.93 -8.03 1.67
C GLU A 81 -1.62 -6.84 2.59
N ILE A 82 -1.88 -5.64 2.06
CA ILE A 82 -2.05 -4.46 2.88
C ILE A 82 -3.35 -4.77 3.60
N ASP A 83 -3.24 -5.33 4.79
CA ASP A 83 -4.34 -5.76 5.65
C ASP A 83 -5.54 -4.83 5.41
N ALA A 84 -6.59 -5.32 4.73
CA ALA A 84 -7.64 -4.45 4.18
C ALA A 84 -8.40 -3.69 5.29
N ASN A 85 -8.24 -4.13 6.53
CA ASN A 85 -8.59 -3.42 7.76
C ASN A 85 -7.72 -2.17 8.04
N THR A 86 -6.79 -1.84 7.14
CA THR A 86 -5.91 -0.68 7.13
C THR A 86 -6.14 0.15 5.87
N SER A 87 -7.39 0.22 5.39
CA SER A 87 -7.81 1.32 4.51
C SER A 87 -7.43 2.65 5.17
N LEU A 88 -7.10 3.68 4.39
CA LEU A 88 -6.83 5.02 4.93
C LEU A 88 -7.96 5.51 5.85
N GLU A 89 -9.18 5.07 5.57
CA GLU A 89 -10.37 5.29 6.40
C GLU A 89 -10.25 4.65 7.78
N SER A 90 -9.71 3.43 7.91
CA SER A 90 -9.55 2.76 9.21
C SER A 90 -8.38 3.31 10.02
N LEU A 91 -7.33 3.81 9.36
CA LEU A 91 -6.25 4.57 10.01
C LEU A 91 -6.75 5.92 10.53
N LEU A 92 -7.58 6.62 9.74
CA LEU A 92 -8.24 7.86 10.17
C LEU A 92 -9.25 7.61 11.30
N LEU A 93 -10.06 6.55 11.20
CA LEU A 93 -10.98 6.12 12.25
C LEU A 93 -10.23 5.78 13.54
N LYS A 94 -9.15 4.99 13.50
CA LYS A 94 -8.34 4.70 14.68
C LYS A 94 -7.82 5.98 15.33
N LYS A 95 -7.32 6.92 14.53
CA LYS A 95 -6.82 8.20 15.03
C LYS A 95 -7.93 9.07 15.65
N VAL A 96 -9.14 9.08 15.06
CA VAL A 96 -10.31 9.79 15.60
C VAL A 96 -10.80 9.14 16.91
N ILE A 97 -10.83 7.81 16.97
CA ILE A 97 -11.21 7.05 18.17
C ILE A 97 -10.19 7.25 19.31
N GLU A 98 -8.90 7.36 18.99
CA GLU A 98 -7.84 7.66 19.97
C GLU A 98 -7.89 9.12 20.46
N GLN A 99 -8.31 10.06 19.61
CA GLN A 99 -8.42 11.48 19.95
C GLN A 99 -9.74 11.84 20.65
N GLN A 100 -10.73 10.95 20.65
CA GLN A 100 -12.04 11.16 21.29
C GLN A 100 -12.44 9.96 22.16
N PRO A 101 -12.05 9.95 23.46
CA PRO A 101 -12.36 8.85 24.37
C PRO A 101 -13.87 8.60 24.57
N ASP A 102 -14.70 9.64 24.43
CA ASP A 102 -16.16 9.53 24.53
C ASP A 102 -16.78 8.73 23.37
N LEU A 103 -16.19 8.83 22.17
CA LEU A 103 -16.63 8.09 21.00
C LEU A 103 -16.27 6.60 21.14
N LYS A 104 -15.08 6.29 21.67
CA LYS A 104 -14.65 4.91 21.96
C LYS A 104 -15.60 4.23 22.94
N ASN A 105 -16.00 4.93 24.01
CA ASN A 105 -16.93 4.41 25.00
C ASN A 105 -18.33 4.19 24.40
N SER A 106 -18.79 5.11 23.55
CA SER A 106 -20.09 5.00 22.88
C SER A 106 -20.14 3.82 21.90
N ILE A 107 -19.09 3.63 21.09
CA ILE A 107 -18.99 2.49 20.17
C ILE A 107 -18.95 1.16 20.95
N SER A 108 -18.15 1.09 22.01
CA SER A 108 -18.08 -0.10 22.88
C SER A 108 -19.45 -0.46 23.48
N HIS A 109 -20.20 0.54 23.92
CA HIS A 109 -21.53 0.36 24.49
C HIS A 109 -22.56 -0.13 23.46
N VAL A 110 -22.50 0.37 22.22
CA VAL A 110 -23.36 -0.10 21.12
C VAL A 110 -23.02 -1.52 20.72
N LEU A 111 -21.73 -1.86 20.59
CA LEU A 111 -21.28 -3.22 20.26
C LEU A 111 -21.68 -4.23 21.32
N GLN A 112 -21.57 -3.89 22.61
CA GLN A 112 -22.08 -4.73 23.70
C GLN A 112 -23.58 -4.99 23.57
N LYS A 113 -24.39 -3.96 23.26
CA LYS A 113 -25.83 -4.12 23.08
C LYS A 113 -26.18 -5.03 21.91
N LEU A 114 -25.46 -4.93 20.80
CA LEU A 114 -25.68 -5.76 19.61
C LEU A 114 -25.26 -7.23 19.83
N LEU A 115 -24.20 -7.49 20.58
CA LEU A 115 -23.75 -8.85 20.90
C LEU A 115 -24.61 -9.54 21.97
N ILE A 116 -25.26 -8.77 22.86
CA ILE A 116 -26.13 -9.32 23.91
C ILE A 116 -27.56 -9.58 23.39
N GLN A 117 -28.01 -8.90 22.33
CA GLN A 117 -29.35 -9.09 21.75
C GLN A 117 -29.44 -10.24 20.72
N GLY A 118 -28.33 -10.93 20.45
CA GLY A 118 -28.25 -12.05 19.51
C GLY A 118 -28.05 -13.44 20.15
N ALA A 119 -28.22 -13.58 21.47
CA ALA A 119 -28.08 -14.84 22.21
C ALA A 119 -29.42 -15.31 22.79
#